data_AF-A0A0R3KY88-F1
#
_entry.id   AF-A0A0R3KY88-F1
#
_cell.length_a   1.000
_cell.length_b   1.000
_cell.length_c   1.000
_cell.angle_alpha   90.00
_cell.angle_beta   90.00
_cell.angle_gamma   90.00
#
_symmetry.space_group_name_H-M   'P 1'
#
loop_
_entity.id
_entity.type
_entity.pdbx_description
1 polymer ?
#
loop_
_entity_poly.entity_id
_entity_poly.type
_entity_poly.pdbx_seq_one_letter_code
_entity_poly.pdbx_strand_id
1 'polypeptide(L)'
;MAEFCQQYETVELWFDVRPKAQLKLIWLLDYFRSYPETVGRLKLRLVDLEMIGLEKFGRWDPPAVDVTEKELATASAAWQAWRSPTPLACFDLLRTDLGALPLLRPVLIDLIEELPSSSTGLGASEMRMLELIARGYSLTNALFHLYQLRQTRVFSEWEYGYLLDGLAHGPRPAVAGLDEQLRTLDRENFRDRHAAYLRSRLSITEFGKAVLAHQEDFSRHNPIDRWWGGTHLTNDRLWRWDPVLLVP
;
A
#
# COMPACT_ATOMS: atom_id res chain seq x y z
N MET A 1 -8.67 18.57 16.00
CA MET A 1 -9.51 18.31 14.80
C MET A 1 -10.99 18.27 15.17
N ALA A 2 -11.40 17.51 16.19
CA ALA A 2 -12.79 17.46 16.63
C ALA A 2 -13.41 18.84 16.98
N GLU A 3 -12.70 19.68 17.73
CA GLU A 3 -13.14 21.05 18.08
C GLU A 3 -13.39 21.93 16.84
N PHE A 4 -12.56 21.80 15.80
CA PHE A 4 -12.74 22.53 14.55
C PHE A 4 -14.02 22.08 13.83
N CYS A 5 -14.28 20.76 13.78
CA CYS A 5 -15.49 20.20 13.18
C CYS A 5 -16.78 20.65 13.89
N GLN A 6 -16.74 20.94 15.20
CA GLN A 6 -17.91 21.40 15.96
C GLN A 6 -18.43 22.78 15.52
N GLN A 7 -17.60 23.57 14.83
CA GLN A 7 -17.99 24.88 14.29
C GLN A 7 -18.92 24.78 13.08
N TYR A 8 -19.08 23.58 12.52
CA TYR A 8 -19.88 23.32 11.33
C TYR A 8 -21.10 22.47 11.66
N GLU A 9 -22.20 22.70 10.96
CA GLU A 9 -23.41 21.87 11.08
C GLU A 9 -23.18 20.46 10.54
N THR A 10 -22.46 20.36 9.42
CA THR A 10 -22.11 19.09 8.76
C THR A 10 -20.66 19.13 8.30
N VAL A 11 -19.97 18.00 8.43
CA VAL A 11 -18.60 17.78 7.97
C VAL A 11 -18.57 16.55 7.08
N GLU A 12 -18.23 16.74 5.81
CA GLU A 12 -18.18 15.65 4.84
C GLU A 12 -16.76 15.09 4.68
N LEU A 13 -16.64 13.77 4.85
CA LEU A 13 -15.42 13.02 4.67
C LEU A 13 -15.44 12.34 3.30
N TRP A 14 -14.58 12.79 2.39
CA TRP A 14 -14.49 12.28 1.02
C TRP A 14 -13.32 11.30 0.89
N PHE A 15 -13.61 10.06 0.49
CA PHE A 15 -12.61 9.00 0.37
C PHE A 15 -12.77 8.16 -0.90
N ASP A 16 -11.64 7.94 -1.59
CA ASP A 16 -11.55 7.09 -2.78
C ASP A 16 -11.19 5.63 -2.46
N VAL A 17 -11.16 4.79 -3.50
CA VAL A 17 -10.91 3.35 -3.41
C VAL A 17 -9.47 2.96 -3.02
N ARG A 18 -8.52 3.89 -2.94
CA ARG A 18 -7.09 3.55 -2.79
C ARG A 18 -6.75 3.14 -1.35
N PRO A 19 -5.80 2.19 -1.16
CA PRO A 19 -5.36 1.77 0.17
C PRO A 19 -5.00 2.91 1.11
N LYS A 20 -4.23 3.90 0.66
CA LYS A 20 -3.86 5.07 1.48
C LYS A 20 -5.06 5.91 1.90
N ALA A 21 -6.07 6.05 1.05
CA ALA A 21 -7.29 6.77 1.38
C ALA A 21 -8.10 6.00 2.44
N GLN A 22 -8.26 4.68 2.27
CA GLN A 22 -8.96 3.84 3.23
C GLN A 22 -8.24 3.76 4.59
N LEU A 23 -6.90 3.73 4.61
CA LEU A 23 -6.12 3.81 5.86
C LEU A 23 -6.34 5.13 6.60
N LYS A 24 -6.44 6.25 5.88
CA LYS A 24 -6.78 7.56 6.47
C LYS A 24 -8.22 7.59 6.99
N LEU A 25 -9.16 6.97 6.26
CA LEU A 25 -10.55 6.86 6.68
C LEU A 25 -10.67 6.12 8.02
N ILE A 26 -10.09 4.91 8.13
CA ILE A 26 -10.19 4.14 9.38
C ILE A 26 -9.51 4.85 10.55
N TRP A 27 -8.38 5.53 10.31
CA TRP A 27 -7.71 6.34 11.33
C TRP A 27 -8.59 7.50 11.81
N LEU A 28 -9.22 8.24 10.89
CA LEU A 28 -10.11 9.35 11.25
C LEU A 28 -11.32 8.87 12.06
N LEU A 29 -11.95 7.78 11.63
CA LEU A 29 -13.12 7.25 12.32
C LEU A 29 -12.74 6.67 13.71
N ASP A 30 -11.61 6.00 13.85
CA ASP A 30 -11.07 5.59 15.16
C ASP A 30 -10.83 6.81 16.07
N TYR A 31 -10.28 7.89 15.53
CA TYR A 31 -10.11 9.16 16.26
C TYR A 31 -11.45 9.76 16.69
N PHE A 32 -12.41 9.90 15.77
CA PHE A 32 -13.71 10.53 16.05
C PHE A 32 -14.60 9.71 16.99
N ARG A 33 -14.35 8.41 17.16
CA ARG A 33 -15.03 7.57 18.15
C ARG A 33 -14.95 8.15 19.57
N SER A 34 -13.88 8.89 19.88
CA SER A 34 -13.70 9.56 21.18
C SER A 34 -14.46 10.90 21.31
N TYR A 35 -15.18 11.33 20.27
CA TYR A 35 -15.86 12.63 20.20
C TYR A 35 -17.31 12.49 19.68
N PRO A 36 -18.24 11.92 20.48
CA PRO A 36 -19.61 11.61 20.03
C PRO A 36 -20.39 12.81 19.49
N GLU A 37 -20.19 14.01 20.05
CA GLU A 37 -20.84 15.23 19.57
C GLU A 37 -20.42 15.65 18.17
N THR A 38 -19.21 15.25 17.76
CA THR A 38 -18.71 15.50 16.40
C THR A 38 -19.21 14.41 15.44
N VAL A 39 -19.35 13.16 15.88
CA VAL A 39 -19.82 12.03 15.05
C VAL A 39 -21.16 12.33 14.41
N GLY A 40 -22.12 12.90 15.15
CA GLY A 40 -23.46 13.24 14.62
C GLY A 40 -23.46 14.27 13.49
N ARG A 41 -22.31 14.93 13.24
CA ARG A 41 -22.12 15.91 12.16
C ARG A 41 -21.36 15.32 10.97
N LEU A 42 -20.77 14.14 11.12
CA LEU A 42 -19.96 13.52 10.06
C LEU A 42 -20.86 12.87 9.03
N LYS A 43 -20.56 13.13 7.76
CA LYS A 43 -21.09 12.40 6.62
C LYS A 43 -19.94 11.77 5.87
N LEU A 44 -20.10 10.51 5.46
CA LEU A 44 -19.14 9.81 4.64
C LEU A 44 -19.59 9.83 3.17
N ARG A 45 -18.67 10.18 2.28
CA ARG A 45 -18.85 10.07 0.82
C ARG A 45 -17.76 9.17 0.25
N LEU A 46 -18.17 7.96 -0.14
CA LEU A 46 -17.31 7.00 -0.80
C LEU A 46 -17.37 7.20 -2.31
N VAL A 47 -16.21 7.31 -2.94
CA VAL A 47 -16.06 7.46 -4.38
C VAL A 47 -15.47 6.17 -4.93
N ASP A 48 -16.10 5.62 -5.98
CA ASP A 48 -15.67 4.39 -6.68
C ASP A 48 -14.53 4.63 -7.68
N LEU A 49 -14.07 5.88 -7.79
CA LEU A 49 -13.00 6.35 -8.67
C LEU A 49 -11.88 7.02 -7.86
N GLU A 50 -10.68 7.07 -8.42
CA GLU A 50 -9.56 7.80 -7.82
C GLU A 50 -9.79 9.32 -7.90
N MET A 51 -9.71 10.01 -6.76
CA MET A 51 -9.98 11.45 -6.70
C MET A 51 -8.98 12.30 -7.50
N ILE A 52 -7.77 11.79 -7.77
CA ILE A 52 -6.78 12.46 -8.65
C ILE A 52 -7.28 12.57 -10.10
N GLY A 53 -8.18 11.68 -10.54
CA GLY A 53 -8.78 11.72 -11.89
C GLY A 53 -10.06 12.55 -11.99
N LEU A 54 -10.52 13.17 -10.91
CA LEU A 54 -11.74 13.99 -10.91
C LEU A 54 -11.45 15.39 -11.49
N GLU A 55 -11.30 15.49 -12.80
CA GLU A 55 -11.21 16.79 -13.48
C GLU A 55 -12.50 17.63 -13.36
N LYS A 56 -13.61 17.03 -12.89
CA LYS A 56 -14.93 17.67 -12.81
C LYS A 56 -15.70 17.25 -11.56
N PHE A 57 -15.37 17.85 -10.41
CA PHE A 57 -16.21 17.80 -9.21
C PHE A 57 -17.68 18.21 -9.48
N GLY A 58 -17.94 19.01 -10.53
CA GLY A 58 -19.27 19.58 -10.79
C GLY A 58 -20.38 18.65 -11.30
N ARG A 59 -20.13 17.35 -11.52
CA ARG A 59 -21.18 16.38 -11.95
C ARG A 59 -21.26 15.12 -11.09
N TRP A 60 -20.42 15.00 -10.07
CA TRP A 60 -20.28 13.79 -9.27
C TRP A 60 -20.76 14.06 -7.84
N ASP A 61 -21.95 13.58 -7.50
CA ASP A 61 -22.60 13.75 -6.19
C ASP A 61 -22.86 12.37 -5.55
N PRO A 62 -21.81 11.71 -5.01
CA PRO A 62 -21.94 10.39 -4.40
C PRO A 62 -22.77 10.52 -3.12
N PRO A 63 -23.59 9.53 -2.74
CA PRO A 63 -24.47 9.66 -1.58
C PRO A 63 -23.68 10.00 -0.31
N ALA A 64 -24.17 11.00 0.43
CA ALA A 64 -23.70 11.30 1.78
C ALA A 64 -24.39 10.34 2.76
N VAL A 65 -23.62 9.43 3.35
CA VAL A 65 -24.14 8.48 4.34
C VAL A 65 -23.75 8.91 5.75
N ASP A 66 -24.61 8.62 6.72
CA ASP A 66 -24.30 8.84 8.12
C ASP A 66 -23.16 7.93 8.59
N VAL A 67 -22.30 8.46 9.45
CA VAL A 67 -21.33 7.64 10.19
C VAL A 67 -22.04 7.09 11.42
N THR A 68 -22.31 5.78 11.43
CA THR A 68 -22.96 5.11 12.57
C THR A 68 -21.94 4.41 13.46
N GLU A 69 -22.41 3.85 14.59
CA GLU A 69 -21.56 3.04 15.47
C GLU A 69 -20.95 1.83 14.75
N LYS A 70 -21.60 1.30 13.69
CA LYS A 70 -21.04 0.21 12.90
C LYS A 70 -19.77 0.63 12.15
N GLU A 71 -19.81 1.77 11.44
CA GLU A 71 -18.64 2.31 10.73
C GLU A 71 -17.51 2.64 11.70
N LEU A 72 -17.84 3.23 12.86
CA LEU A 72 -16.86 3.53 13.91
C LEU A 72 -16.22 2.28 14.51
N ALA A 73 -17.01 1.25 14.81
CA ALA A 73 -16.51 0.00 15.37
C ALA A 73 -15.64 -0.77 14.37
N THR A 74 -16.08 -0.86 13.10
CA THR A 74 -15.30 -1.49 12.02
C THR A 74 -13.99 -0.74 11.78
N ALA A 75 -14.02 0.60 11.71
CA ALA A 75 -12.83 1.42 11.55
C ALA A 75 -11.85 1.25 12.70
N SER A 76 -12.35 1.29 13.94
CA SER A 76 -11.51 1.14 15.13
C SER A 76 -10.83 -0.23 15.17
N ALA A 77 -11.59 -1.31 14.98
CA ALA A 77 -11.03 -2.66 14.89
C ALA A 77 -9.94 -2.77 13.81
N ALA A 78 -10.18 -2.18 12.63
CA ALA A 78 -9.22 -2.15 11.54
C ALA A 78 -7.96 -1.35 11.86
N TRP A 79 -8.10 -0.18 12.47
CA TRP A 79 -6.98 0.66 12.85
C TRP A 79 -6.13 0.04 13.96
N GLN A 80 -6.76 -0.59 14.95
CA GLN A 80 -6.03 -1.34 15.98
C GLN A 80 -5.29 -2.54 15.39
N ALA A 81 -5.93 -3.27 14.46
CA ALA A 81 -5.29 -4.39 13.76
C ALA A 81 -4.07 -3.93 12.94
N TRP A 82 -4.21 -2.85 12.16
CA TRP A 82 -3.12 -2.30 11.34
C TRP A 82 -1.91 -1.84 12.15
N ARG A 83 -2.13 -1.32 13.37
CA ARG A 83 -1.07 -0.90 14.30
C ARG A 83 -0.52 -2.01 15.18
N SER A 84 -1.04 -3.23 15.04
CA SER A 84 -0.58 -4.37 15.82
C SER A 84 0.90 -4.69 15.55
N PRO A 85 1.67 -5.13 16.56
CA PRO A 85 3.06 -5.56 16.40
C PRO A 85 3.21 -6.87 15.61
N THR A 86 2.10 -7.49 15.20
CA THR A 86 2.05 -8.68 14.34
C THR A 86 0.89 -8.56 13.35
N PRO A 87 0.98 -9.16 12.15
CA PRO A 87 -0.07 -9.08 11.14
C PRO A 87 -1.29 -9.95 11.46
N LEU A 88 -1.23 -10.82 12.48
CA LEU A 88 -2.30 -11.75 12.86
C LEU A 88 -3.66 -11.07 13.02
N ALA A 89 -3.69 -9.89 13.66
CA ALA A 89 -4.92 -9.14 13.85
C ALA A 89 -5.57 -8.72 12.52
N CYS A 90 -4.78 -8.40 11.49
CA CYS A 90 -5.30 -8.10 10.16
C CYS A 90 -5.86 -9.35 9.47
N PHE A 91 -5.24 -10.52 9.66
CA PHE A 91 -5.76 -11.79 9.16
C PHE A 91 -7.07 -12.19 9.83
N ASP A 92 -7.15 -12.08 11.15
CA ASP A 92 -8.37 -12.38 11.90
C ASP A 92 -9.51 -11.45 11.50
N LEU A 93 -9.21 -10.17 11.25
CA LEU A 93 -10.17 -9.19 10.77
C LEU A 93 -10.75 -9.53 9.39
N LEU A 94 -10.02 -10.21 8.51
CA LEU A 94 -10.58 -10.69 7.25
C LEU A 94 -11.68 -11.75 7.46
N ARG A 95 -11.78 -12.36 8.65
CA ARG A 95 -12.81 -13.36 8.96
C ARG A 95 -14.09 -12.75 9.56
N THR A 96 -14.09 -11.45 9.83
CA THR A 96 -15.24 -10.74 10.39
C THR A 96 -16.05 -10.03 9.30
N ASP A 97 -17.21 -9.47 9.68
CA ASP A 97 -17.99 -8.60 8.80
C ASP A 97 -17.37 -7.19 8.75
N LEU A 98 -17.01 -6.76 7.53
CA LEU A 98 -16.45 -5.43 7.23
C LEU A 98 -17.41 -4.61 6.35
N GLY A 99 -18.67 -5.04 6.20
CA GLY A 99 -19.64 -4.46 5.28
C GLY A 99 -20.00 -2.99 5.55
N ALA A 100 -19.77 -2.50 6.78
CA ALA A 100 -19.92 -1.07 7.11
C ALA A 100 -18.91 -0.19 6.34
N LEU A 101 -17.75 -0.74 5.96
CA LEU A 101 -16.75 -0.08 5.14
C LEU A 101 -16.43 -0.97 3.92
N PRO A 102 -17.25 -0.92 2.86
CA PRO A 102 -17.20 -1.89 1.76
C PRO A 102 -15.84 -2.02 1.07
N LEU A 103 -15.06 -0.94 1.04
CA LEU A 103 -13.74 -0.87 0.39
C LEU A 103 -12.59 -1.38 1.28
N LEU A 104 -12.85 -1.65 2.57
CA LEU A 104 -11.82 -2.01 3.53
C LEU A 104 -11.28 -3.43 3.30
N ARG A 105 -12.15 -4.40 3.03
CA ARG A 105 -11.74 -5.79 2.76
C ARG A 105 -10.74 -5.91 1.62
N PRO A 106 -11.00 -5.41 0.39
CA PRO A 106 -10.03 -5.51 -0.70
C PRO A 106 -8.73 -4.77 -0.37
N VAL A 107 -8.80 -3.62 0.33
CA VAL A 107 -7.59 -2.91 0.77
C VAL A 107 -6.76 -3.71 1.77
N LEU A 108 -7.39 -4.38 2.75
CA LEU A 108 -6.67 -5.23 3.70
C LEU A 108 -5.98 -6.40 3.01
N ILE A 109 -6.61 -6.98 1.98
CA ILE A 109 -5.97 -8.02 1.15
C ILE A 109 -4.74 -7.45 0.45
N ASP A 110 -4.86 -6.30 -0.24
CA ASP A 110 -3.72 -5.66 -0.90
C ASP A 110 -2.56 -5.40 0.09
N LEU A 111 -2.87 -4.92 1.29
CA LEU A 111 -1.88 -4.67 2.33
C LEU A 111 -1.20 -5.97 2.78
N ILE A 112 -1.97 -7.03 3.02
CA ILE A 112 -1.44 -8.35 3.41
C ILE A 112 -0.53 -8.93 2.33
N GLU A 113 -0.87 -8.74 1.06
CA GLU A 113 -0.05 -9.21 -0.07
C GLU A 113 1.32 -8.49 -0.16
N GLU A 114 1.50 -7.34 0.49
CA GLU A 114 2.81 -6.67 0.62
C GLU A 114 3.71 -7.25 1.73
N LEU A 115 3.21 -8.18 2.55
CA LEU A 115 4.06 -9.00 3.40
C LEU A 115 4.98 -9.87 2.53
N PRO A 116 6.23 -10.12 2.96
CA PRO A 116 7.15 -11.02 2.26
C PRO A 116 6.50 -12.38 1.97
N SER A 117 6.51 -12.81 0.71
CA SER A 117 6.01 -14.12 0.32
C SER A 117 6.79 -15.27 0.97
N SER A 118 6.10 -16.36 1.29
CA SER A 118 6.69 -17.62 1.78
C SER A 118 7.75 -18.16 0.82
N SER A 119 7.53 -18.02 -0.49
CA SER A 119 8.38 -18.59 -1.53
C SER A 119 9.54 -17.69 -1.98
N THR A 120 9.30 -16.38 -2.12
CA THR A 120 10.28 -15.46 -2.70
C THR A 120 10.84 -14.45 -1.71
N GLY A 121 10.23 -14.27 -0.54
CA GLY A 121 10.62 -13.24 0.42
C GLY A 121 10.34 -11.80 -0.03
N LEU A 122 9.61 -11.61 -1.13
CA LEU A 122 9.20 -10.30 -1.68
C LEU A 122 7.72 -10.02 -1.41
N GLY A 123 7.37 -8.74 -1.23
CA GLY A 123 5.97 -8.30 -1.27
C GLY A 123 5.42 -8.29 -2.69
N ALA A 124 4.10 -8.21 -2.84
CA ALA A 124 3.43 -8.20 -4.15
C ALA A 124 3.96 -7.13 -5.10
N SER A 125 4.20 -5.92 -4.63
CA SER A 125 4.71 -4.82 -5.46
C SER A 125 6.14 -5.08 -5.98
N GLU A 126 7.02 -5.66 -5.15
CA GLU A 126 8.39 -6.00 -5.53
C GLU A 126 8.40 -7.16 -6.55
N MET A 127 7.61 -8.20 -6.30
CA MET A 127 7.46 -9.33 -7.22
C MET A 127 6.91 -8.85 -8.57
N ARG A 128 5.93 -7.95 -8.56
CA ARG A 128 5.35 -7.37 -9.76
C ARG A 128 6.35 -6.56 -10.58
N MET A 129 7.30 -5.87 -9.94
CA MET A 129 8.38 -5.19 -10.65
C MET A 129 9.25 -6.20 -11.41
N LEU A 130 9.64 -7.31 -10.78
CA LEU A 130 10.44 -8.35 -11.44
C LEU A 130 9.72 -8.93 -12.65
N GLU A 131 8.43 -9.22 -12.54
CA GLU A 131 7.59 -9.73 -13.64
C GLU A 131 7.56 -8.77 -14.83
N LEU A 132 7.36 -7.48 -14.59
CA LEU A 132 7.29 -6.49 -15.66
C LEU A 132 8.65 -6.27 -16.33
N ILE A 133 9.72 -6.19 -15.54
CA ILE A 133 11.08 -6.05 -16.08
C ILE A 133 11.43 -7.28 -16.93
N ALA A 134 11.10 -8.49 -16.47
CA ALA A 134 11.32 -9.73 -17.22
C ALA A 134 10.52 -9.79 -18.54
N ARG A 135 9.35 -9.14 -18.60
CA ARG A 135 8.55 -8.99 -19.83
C ARG A 135 9.05 -7.88 -20.77
N GLY A 136 10.11 -7.16 -20.41
CA GLY A 136 10.74 -6.14 -21.26
C GLY A 136 10.36 -4.69 -20.93
N TYR A 137 9.60 -4.45 -19.86
CA TYR A 137 9.34 -3.09 -19.38
C TYR A 137 10.58 -2.53 -18.66
N SER A 138 11.51 -1.95 -19.44
CA SER A 138 12.81 -1.46 -18.96
C SER A 138 12.78 -0.04 -18.37
N LEU A 139 11.66 0.66 -18.46
CA LEU A 139 11.51 2.04 -17.96
C LEU A 139 10.72 2.08 -16.65
N THR A 140 11.20 2.89 -15.71
CA THR A 140 10.55 3.13 -14.40
C THR A 140 9.11 3.64 -14.53
N ASN A 141 8.74 4.33 -15.62
CA ASN A 141 7.38 4.81 -15.84
C ASN A 141 6.32 3.68 -15.81
N ALA A 142 6.64 2.53 -16.41
CA ALA A 142 5.76 1.36 -16.36
C ALA A 142 5.62 0.80 -14.94
N LEU A 143 6.71 0.89 -14.16
CA LEU A 143 6.75 0.42 -12.78
C LEU A 143 6.16 1.41 -11.76
N PHE A 144 6.05 2.71 -12.07
CA PHE A 144 5.61 3.72 -11.09
C PHE A 144 4.25 4.35 -11.42
N HIS A 145 3.89 4.50 -12.70
CA HIS A 145 2.70 5.29 -13.09
C HIS A 145 1.60 4.50 -13.81
N LEU A 146 1.93 3.39 -14.47
CA LEU A 146 0.93 2.54 -15.14
C LEU A 146 0.22 1.56 -14.19
N TYR A 147 -0.70 2.06 -13.36
CA TYR A 147 -1.48 1.24 -12.42
C TYR A 147 -2.19 0.06 -13.10
N GLN A 148 -2.89 0.29 -14.21
CA GLN A 148 -3.61 -0.77 -14.95
C GLN A 148 -2.69 -1.91 -15.40
N LEU A 149 -1.41 -1.59 -15.67
CA LEU A 149 -0.41 -2.59 -16.03
C LEU A 149 0.09 -3.34 -14.80
N ARG A 150 0.39 -2.63 -13.70
CA ARG A 150 0.94 -3.24 -12.50
C ARG A 150 -0.07 -4.02 -11.68
N GLN A 151 -1.30 -3.53 -11.57
CA GLN A 151 -2.34 -4.11 -10.72
C GLN A 151 -1.98 -4.13 -9.22
N THR A 152 -0.95 -3.39 -8.81
CA THR A 152 -0.58 -3.13 -7.40
C THR A 152 -0.80 -1.66 -7.08
N ARG A 153 -1.30 -1.36 -5.87
CA ARG A 153 -1.81 -0.01 -5.50
C ARG A 153 -1.55 0.46 -4.08
N VAL A 154 -0.81 -0.29 -3.28
CA VAL A 154 -0.51 0.09 -1.89
C VAL A 154 0.44 1.29 -1.86
N PHE A 155 1.48 1.23 -2.68
CA PHE A 155 2.55 2.22 -2.69
C PHE A 155 2.31 3.33 -3.74
N SER A 156 2.76 4.53 -3.41
CA SER A 156 2.88 5.64 -4.36
C SER A 156 4.16 5.53 -5.20
N GLU A 157 4.28 6.35 -6.24
CA GLU A 157 5.44 6.43 -7.14
C GLU A 157 6.77 6.58 -6.39
N TRP A 158 6.81 7.35 -5.30
CA TRP A 158 8.03 7.56 -4.51
C TRP A 158 8.43 6.32 -3.72
N GLU A 159 7.45 5.62 -3.17
CA GLU A 159 7.66 4.39 -2.40
C GLU A 159 8.06 3.23 -3.32
N TYR A 160 7.50 3.17 -4.53
CA TYR A 160 7.99 2.26 -5.56
C TYR A 160 9.47 2.51 -5.89
N GLY A 161 9.92 3.76 -5.84
CA GLY A 161 11.35 4.09 -5.92
C GLY A 161 12.18 3.38 -4.83
N TYR A 162 11.71 3.40 -3.58
CA TYR A 162 12.41 2.71 -2.47
C TYR A 162 12.43 1.19 -2.62
N LEU A 163 11.33 0.60 -3.10
CA LEU A 163 11.29 -0.84 -3.39
C LEU A 163 12.27 -1.19 -4.51
N LEU A 164 12.32 -0.39 -5.58
CA LEU A 164 13.23 -0.60 -6.70
C LEU A 164 14.70 -0.43 -6.29
N ASP A 165 15.00 0.54 -5.42
CA ASP A 165 16.32 0.69 -4.81
C ASP A 165 16.73 -0.60 -4.08
N GLY A 166 15.83 -1.18 -3.26
CA GLY A 166 16.08 -2.45 -2.57
C GLY A 166 16.41 -3.60 -3.52
N LEU A 167 15.65 -3.71 -4.62
CA LEU A 167 15.84 -4.75 -5.63
C LEU A 167 17.12 -4.57 -6.45
N ALA A 168 17.57 -3.34 -6.70
CA ALA A 168 18.69 -3.05 -7.59
C ALA A 168 20.02 -2.77 -6.86
N HIS A 169 19.96 -2.24 -5.65
CA HIS A 169 21.12 -1.79 -4.90
C HIS A 169 21.44 -2.62 -3.66
N GLY A 170 20.61 -3.64 -3.35
CA GLY A 170 20.86 -4.59 -2.28
C GLY A 170 22.14 -5.43 -2.47
N PRO A 171 22.60 -6.16 -1.44
CA PRO A 171 23.83 -6.98 -1.49
C PRO A 171 23.89 -7.97 -2.66
N ARG A 172 22.75 -8.57 -3.03
CA ARG A 172 22.61 -9.40 -4.23
C ARG A 172 21.47 -8.84 -5.09
N PRO A 173 21.77 -7.95 -6.05
CA PRO A 173 20.75 -7.29 -6.86
C PRO A 173 19.91 -8.27 -7.69
N ALA A 174 18.58 -8.13 -7.61
CA ALA A 174 17.63 -8.81 -8.48
C ALA A 174 17.39 -8.02 -9.78
N VAL A 175 17.63 -6.71 -9.76
CA VAL A 175 17.49 -5.80 -10.90
C VAL A 175 18.82 -5.11 -11.17
N ALA A 176 19.13 -4.86 -12.44
CA ALA A 176 20.28 -4.07 -12.89
C ALA A 176 19.82 -2.87 -13.72
N GLY A 177 20.72 -1.90 -13.91
CA GLY A 177 20.49 -0.73 -14.77
C GLY A 177 19.68 0.40 -14.13
N LEU A 178 19.47 0.34 -12.82
CA LEU A 178 19.06 1.49 -12.03
C LEU A 178 20.22 2.49 -11.94
N ASP A 179 19.94 3.79 -12.06
CA ASP A 179 20.96 4.84 -12.05
C ASP A 179 21.68 4.90 -10.70
N GLU A 180 23.01 4.72 -10.73
CA GLU A 180 23.85 4.59 -9.53
C GLU A 180 23.83 5.83 -8.63
N GLN A 181 23.47 7.01 -9.17
CA GLN A 181 23.31 8.23 -8.35
C GLN A 181 22.23 8.06 -7.28
N LEU A 182 21.23 7.20 -7.50
CA LEU A 182 20.16 6.95 -6.55
C LEU A 182 20.65 6.33 -5.23
N ARG A 183 21.87 5.75 -5.19
CA ARG A 183 22.48 5.25 -3.95
C ARG A 183 22.86 6.35 -2.97
N THR A 184 23.24 7.53 -3.47
CA THR A 184 23.81 8.61 -2.66
C THR A 184 22.89 9.83 -2.59
N LEU A 185 21.99 9.99 -3.55
CA LEU A 185 20.98 11.04 -3.52
C LEU A 185 20.06 10.91 -2.31
N ASP A 186 19.91 12.01 -1.58
CA ASP A 186 18.97 12.14 -0.46
C ASP A 186 17.56 11.71 -0.89
N ARG A 187 16.88 10.94 -0.04
CA ARG A 187 15.53 10.41 -0.30
C ARG A 187 14.49 11.52 -0.48
N GLU A 188 14.67 12.66 0.16
CA GLU A 188 13.81 13.84 0.05
C GLU A 188 14.13 14.70 -1.18
N ASN A 189 15.23 14.43 -1.91
CA ASN A 189 15.54 15.11 -3.16
C ASN A 189 14.73 14.51 -4.33
N PHE A 190 13.41 14.71 -4.30
CA PHE A 190 12.48 14.17 -5.29
C PHE A 190 12.82 14.57 -6.73
N ARG A 191 13.33 15.78 -6.94
CA ARG A 191 13.65 16.32 -8.28
C ARG A 191 14.78 15.54 -8.95
N ASP A 192 15.93 15.41 -8.28
CA ASP A 192 17.10 14.79 -8.89
C ASP A 192 16.94 13.27 -8.96
N ARG A 193 16.27 12.67 -7.96
CA ARG A 193 15.90 11.25 -7.99
C ARG A 193 14.95 10.95 -9.15
N HIS A 194 13.96 11.79 -9.41
CA HIS A 194 13.08 11.63 -10.56
C HIS A 194 13.86 11.64 -11.89
N ALA A 195 14.80 12.57 -12.05
CA ALA A 195 15.66 12.62 -13.23
C ALA A 195 16.50 11.33 -13.39
N ALA A 196 17.05 10.79 -12.29
CA ALA A 196 17.81 9.54 -12.30
C ALA A 196 16.93 8.32 -12.65
N TYR A 197 15.70 8.25 -12.16
CA TYR A 197 14.75 7.19 -12.54
C TYR A 197 14.43 7.21 -14.04
N LEU A 198 14.34 8.38 -14.68
CA LEU A 198 14.07 8.49 -16.12
C LEU A 198 15.26 8.04 -17.00
N ARG A 199 16.49 8.20 -16.51
CA ARG A 199 17.71 7.72 -17.20
C ARG A 199 17.92 6.21 -17.09
N SER A 200 17.36 5.60 -16.05
CA SER A 200 17.51 4.17 -15.77
C SER A 200 16.99 3.29 -16.91
N ARG A 201 17.65 2.16 -17.15
CA ARG A 201 17.28 1.14 -18.14
C ARG A 201 17.36 -0.24 -17.50
N LEU A 202 16.23 -0.68 -16.98
CA LEU A 202 16.14 -1.81 -16.09
C LEU A 202 16.22 -3.13 -16.84
N SER A 203 16.92 -4.09 -16.24
CA SER A 203 16.96 -5.49 -16.67
C SER A 203 16.98 -6.41 -15.45
N ILE A 204 16.49 -7.63 -15.62
CA ILE A 204 16.49 -8.64 -14.55
C ILE A 204 17.84 -9.36 -14.51
N THR A 205 18.42 -9.51 -13.32
CA THR A 205 19.67 -10.26 -13.13
C THR A 205 19.41 -11.76 -13.12
N GLU A 206 20.46 -12.60 -13.17
CA GLU A 206 20.30 -14.05 -12.98
C GLU A 206 19.69 -14.39 -11.61
N PHE A 207 20.06 -13.63 -10.58
CA PHE A 207 19.43 -13.77 -9.26
C PHE A 207 17.95 -13.38 -9.30
N GLY A 208 17.60 -12.26 -9.93
CA GLY A 208 16.20 -11.85 -10.10
C GLY A 208 15.38 -12.87 -10.86
N LYS A 209 15.94 -13.51 -11.90
CA LYS A 209 15.27 -14.61 -12.63
C LYS A 209 15.01 -15.82 -11.73
N ALA A 210 15.96 -16.19 -10.88
CA ALA A 210 15.78 -17.30 -9.94
C ALA A 210 14.69 -17.00 -8.88
N VAL A 211 14.65 -15.78 -8.36
CA VAL A 211 13.58 -15.32 -7.45
C VAL A 211 12.22 -15.32 -8.16
N LEU A 212 12.16 -14.78 -9.38
CA LEU A 212 10.95 -14.76 -10.21
C LEU A 212 10.44 -16.19 -10.53
N ALA A 213 11.35 -17.14 -10.68
CA ALA A 213 11.03 -18.55 -10.90
C ALA A 213 10.67 -19.31 -9.60
N HIS A 214 10.57 -18.63 -8.46
CA HIS A 214 10.36 -19.23 -7.12
C HIS A 214 11.43 -20.27 -6.73
N GLN A 215 12.64 -20.15 -7.28
CA GLN A 215 13.77 -21.04 -7.00
C GLN A 215 14.70 -20.47 -5.92
N GLU A 216 14.62 -19.17 -5.66
CA GLU A 216 15.40 -18.46 -4.65
C GLU A 216 14.51 -17.54 -3.82
N ASP A 217 14.95 -17.33 -2.59
CA ASP A 217 14.30 -16.44 -1.63
C ASP A 217 15.15 -15.18 -1.46
N PHE A 218 14.61 -14.03 -1.86
CA PHE A 218 15.28 -12.74 -1.84
C PHE A 218 15.85 -12.41 -0.45
N SER A 219 15.10 -12.72 0.61
CA SER A 219 15.46 -12.36 1.98
C SER A 219 16.67 -13.13 2.52
N ARG A 220 17.07 -14.25 1.88
CA ARG A 220 18.29 -15.00 2.25
C ARG A 220 19.57 -14.30 1.82
N HIS A 221 19.48 -13.45 0.79
CA HIS A 221 20.64 -12.78 0.18
C HIS A 221 20.65 -11.29 0.43
N ASN A 222 19.47 -10.71 0.71
CA ASN A 222 19.30 -9.30 0.97
C ASN A 222 18.57 -9.11 2.31
N PRO A 223 19.11 -8.30 3.23
CA PRO A 223 18.49 -8.11 4.53
C PRO A 223 17.14 -7.39 4.39
N ILE A 224 16.18 -7.83 5.19
CA ILE A 224 14.87 -7.19 5.34
C ILE A 224 14.89 -6.41 6.64
N ASP A 225 14.62 -5.12 6.56
CA ASP A 225 14.37 -4.23 7.70
C ASP A 225 13.37 -3.17 7.25
N ARG A 226 12.09 -3.39 7.53
CA ARG A 226 11.01 -2.48 7.15
C ARG A 226 9.79 -2.59 8.05
N TRP A 227 8.96 -1.56 8.02
CA TRP A 227 7.67 -1.54 8.71
C TRP A 227 6.54 -1.93 7.77
N TRP A 228 5.66 -2.79 8.26
CA TRP A 228 4.37 -3.11 7.68
C TRP A 228 3.30 -2.73 8.71
N GLY A 229 2.64 -1.58 8.53
CA GLY A 229 1.79 -1.01 9.58
C GLY A 229 2.54 -0.88 10.90
N GLY A 230 2.02 -1.46 11.98
CA GLY A 230 2.68 -1.55 13.29
C GLY A 230 3.63 -2.74 13.46
N THR A 231 3.83 -3.57 12.44
CA THR A 231 4.74 -4.73 12.49
C THR A 231 6.11 -4.38 11.93
N HIS A 232 7.14 -4.47 12.76
CA HIS A 232 8.53 -4.37 12.31
C HIS A 232 9.01 -5.72 11.80
N LEU A 233 9.35 -5.77 10.50
CA LEU A 233 9.85 -6.96 9.81
C LEU A 233 11.37 -6.91 9.77
N THR A 234 12.00 -7.95 10.31
CA THR A 234 13.43 -8.22 10.20
C THR A 234 13.65 -9.65 9.71
N ASN A 235 14.86 -10.02 9.28
CA ASN A 235 15.16 -11.43 8.96
C ASN A 235 14.88 -12.40 10.13
N ASP A 236 15.10 -11.96 11.38
CA ASP A 236 14.83 -12.77 12.58
C ASP A 236 13.33 -12.86 12.91
N ARG A 237 12.55 -11.86 12.49
CA ARG A 237 11.10 -11.77 12.73
C ARG A 237 10.35 -11.53 11.42
N LEU A 238 10.56 -12.43 10.48
CA LEU A 238 10.01 -12.30 9.14
C LEU A 238 8.64 -12.97 9.05
N TRP A 239 7.59 -12.20 9.32
CA TRP A 239 6.23 -12.63 9.01
C TRP A 239 6.06 -12.75 7.50
N ARG A 240 5.52 -13.88 7.06
CA ARG A 240 5.37 -14.18 5.65
C ARG A 240 3.93 -14.44 5.27
N TRP A 241 3.58 -13.99 4.08
CA TRP A 241 2.31 -14.29 3.43
C TRP A 241 2.46 -15.53 2.56
N ASP A 242 1.50 -16.44 2.65
CA ASP A 242 1.39 -17.58 1.76
C ASP A 242 0.02 -17.52 1.07
N PRO A 243 -0.03 -17.23 -0.25
CA PRO A 243 -1.27 -17.36 -0.99
C PRO A 243 -1.55 -18.86 -1.13
N VAL A 244 -2.19 -19.45 -0.13
CA VAL A 244 -2.80 -20.77 -0.32
C VAL A 244 -3.81 -20.58 -1.44
N LEU A 245 -3.48 -21.09 -2.62
CA LEU A 245 -4.41 -21.19 -3.74
C LEU A 245 -5.60 -22.00 -3.22
N LEU A 246 -6.68 -21.32 -2.84
CA LEU A 246 -7.95 -21.97 -2.63
C LEU A 246 -8.35 -22.52 -4.00
N VAL A 247 -8.34 -23.85 -4.11
CA VAL A 247 -8.92 -24.52 -5.27
C VAL A 247 -10.39 -24.06 -5.34
N PRO A 248 -10.85 -23.56 -6.49
CA PRO A 248 -12.23 -23.10 -6.65
C PRO A 248 -13.25 -24.23 -6.40
#